data_AF-A0A6L5G0W3-F1
#
_entry.id   AF-A0A6L5G0W3-F1
#
_cell.length_a   1.000
_cell.length_b   1.000
_cell.length_c   1.000
_cell.angle_alpha   90.00
_cell.angle_beta   90.00
_cell.angle_gamma   90.00
#
_symmetry.space_group_name_H-M   'P 1'
#
loop_
_entity.id
_entity.type
_entity.pdbx_description
1 polymer ?
#
loop_
_entity_poly.entity_id
_entity_poly.type
_entity_poly.pdbx_seq_one_letter_code
_entity_poly.pdbx_strand_id
1 'polypeptide(L)'
;MNRTEGVRPIIDAFLTRLDEVVERCAETIASSVPSYESRGDALMDEVKSAVRTNVEILALVLSENRDVRPDELQSIENVGARRAEAGIPLDDVLVAYRSVSRVCWDVLAQEARAYEGDALEAAIELAEAIFRYTDQISAAVADAYARAQRSIVREQEGARREFL
;
A
#
# COMPACT_ATOMS: atom_id res chain seq x y z
N MET A 1 9.82 9.43 -23.06
CA MET A 1 10.29 8.06 -23.32
C MET A 1 9.11 7.32 -23.93
N ASN A 2 9.25 6.69 -25.11
CA ASN A 2 8.16 5.88 -25.65
C ASN A 2 7.91 4.72 -24.69
N ARG A 3 6.67 4.52 -24.27
CA ARG A 3 6.30 3.46 -23.34
C ARG A 3 6.57 2.10 -23.97
N THR A 4 7.10 1.19 -23.17
CA THR A 4 7.33 -0.19 -23.62
C THR A 4 6.00 -0.88 -23.94
N GLU A 5 5.92 -1.54 -25.09
CA GLU A 5 4.71 -2.11 -25.68
C GLU A 5 3.93 -3.03 -24.71
N GLY A 6 4.61 -3.74 -23.81
CA GLY A 6 4.01 -4.67 -22.85
C GLY A 6 3.43 -4.06 -21.57
N VAL A 7 3.74 -2.80 -21.22
CA VAL A 7 3.37 -2.24 -19.89
C VAL A 7 1.85 -2.20 -19.70
N ARG A 8 1.10 -1.69 -20.69
CA ARG A 8 -0.35 -1.56 -20.57
C ARG A 8 -1.07 -2.91 -20.53
N PRO A 9 -0.84 -3.85 -21.47
CA PRO A 9 -1.46 -5.17 -21.41
C PRO A 9 -1.20 -5.92 -20.09
N ILE A 10 0.01 -5.83 -19.54
CA ILE A 10 0.37 -6.46 -18.26
C ILE A 10 -0.42 -5.85 -17.10
N ILE A 11 -0.55 -4.51 -17.04
CA ILE A 11 -1.33 -3.84 -16.00
C ILE A 11 -2.82 -4.15 -16.14
N ASP A 12 -3.35 -4.16 -17.37
CA ASP A 12 -4.76 -4.48 -17.62
C ASP A 12 -5.07 -5.90 -17.12
N ALA A 13 -4.22 -6.88 -17.44
CA ALA A 13 -4.34 -8.24 -16.95
C ALA A 13 -4.24 -8.32 -15.41
N PHE A 14 -3.30 -7.59 -14.81
CA PHE A 14 -3.19 -7.46 -13.35
C PHE A 14 -4.47 -6.92 -12.70
N LEU A 15 -5.09 -5.90 -13.30
CA LEU A 15 -6.34 -5.32 -12.82
C LEU A 15 -7.54 -6.26 -12.91
N THR A 16 -7.55 -7.18 -13.89
CA THR A 16 -8.59 -8.24 -13.91
C THR A 16 -8.51 -9.19 -12.70
N ARG A 17 -7.36 -9.23 -12.03
CA ARG A 17 -7.09 -10.03 -10.82
C ARG A 17 -7.16 -9.21 -9.54
N LEU A 18 -7.70 -7.99 -9.57
CA LEU A 18 -7.72 -7.09 -8.41
C LEU A 18 -8.31 -7.74 -7.15
N ASP A 19 -9.44 -8.43 -7.27
CA ASP A 19 -10.08 -9.07 -6.12
C ASP A 19 -9.19 -10.16 -5.50
N GLU A 20 -8.54 -10.98 -6.34
CA GLU A 20 -7.56 -11.98 -5.90
C GLU A 20 -6.36 -11.32 -5.21
N VAL A 21 -5.83 -10.25 -5.78
CA VAL A 21 -4.69 -9.49 -5.22
C VAL A 21 -5.04 -8.94 -3.85
N VAL A 22 -6.24 -8.37 -3.69
CA VAL A 22 -6.72 -7.80 -2.42
C VAL A 22 -6.82 -8.89 -1.35
N GLU A 23 -7.43 -10.03 -1.68
CA GLU A 23 -7.56 -11.15 -0.74
C GLU A 23 -6.18 -11.70 -0.34
N ARG A 24 -5.30 -11.96 -1.31
CA ARG A 24 -3.93 -12.43 -1.03
C ARG A 24 -3.13 -11.45 -0.17
N CYS A 25 -3.28 -10.15 -0.41
CA CYS A 25 -2.66 -9.12 0.43
C CYS A 25 -3.21 -9.18 1.86
N ALA A 26 -4.53 -9.27 2.04
CA ALA A 26 -5.15 -9.32 3.37
C ALA A 26 -4.72 -10.56 4.15
N GLU A 27 -4.69 -11.74 3.51
CA GLU A 27 -4.18 -12.99 4.09
C GLU A 27 -2.69 -12.88 4.47
N THR A 28 -1.89 -12.26 3.60
CA THR A 28 -0.46 -12.05 3.86
C THR A 28 -0.26 -11.11 5.04
N ILE A 29 -1.02 -10.02 5.14
CA ILE A 29 -0.96 -9.08 6.27
C ILE A 29 -1.36 -9.78 7.58
N ALA A 30 -2.49 -10.51 7.58
CA ALA A 30 -2.97 -11.20 8.76
C ALA A 30 -1.97 -12.24 9.28
N SER A 31 -1.31 -12.97 8.38
CA SER A 31 -0.33 -14.01 8.75
C SER A 31 1.06 -13.47 9.10
N SER A 32 1.44 -12.30 8.59
CA SER A 32 2.76 -11.70 8.84
C SER A 32 2.79 -10.74 10.04
N VAL A 33 1.62 -10.26 10.50
CA VAL A 33 1.55 -9.20 11.50
C VAL A 33 0.50 -9.52 12.59
N PRO A 34 0.92 -10.04 13.77
CA PRO A 34 0.00 -10.44 14.85
C PRO A 34 -0.93 -9.33 15.36
N SER A 35 -0.53 -8.06 15.23
CA SER A 35 -1.35 -6.92 15.65
C SER A 35 -2.58 -6.68 14.78
N TYR A 36 -2.61 -7.23 13.55
CA TYR A 36 -3.79 -7.20 12.68
C TYR A 36 -4.71 -8.38 12.94
N GLU A 37 -4.17 -9.59 13.12
CA GLU A 37 -4.94 -10.81 13.42
C GLU A 37 -5.75 -10.66 14.72
N SER A 38 -5.13 -10.13 15.77
CA SER A 38 -5.74 -10.04 17.11
C SER A 38 -6.89 -9.03 17.26
N ARG A 39 -7.17 -8.22 16.22
CA ARG A 39 -8.12 -7.09 16.29
C ARG A 39 -9.47 -7.33 15.60
N GLY A 40 -9.65 -8.49 14.94
CA GLY A 40 -10.94 -8.97 14.43
C GLY A 40 -11.38 -8.40 13.07
N ASP A 41 -12.55 -8.88 12.61
CA ASP A 41 -13.02 -8.74 11.23
C ASP A 41 -13.19 -7.30 10.75
N ALA A 42 -13.65 -6.38 11.61
CA ALA A 42 -13.86 -4.98 11.24
C ALA A 42 -12.56 -4.28 10.80
N LEU A 43 -11.43 -4.57 11.47
CA LEU A 43 -10.13 -4.05 11.05
C LEU A 43 -9.72 -4.65 9.71
N MET A 44 -9.96 -5.95 9.51
CA MET A 44 -9.59 -6.63 8.28
C MET A 44 -10.41 -6.16 7.08
N ASP A 45 -11.68 -5.80 7.26
CA ASP A 45 -12.49 -5.15 6.23
C ASP A 45 -11.92 -3.78 5.84
N GLU A 46 -11.48 -2.99 6.82
CA GLU A 46 -10.78 -1.73 6.53
C GLU A 46 -9.44 -1.95 5.83
N VAL A 47 -8.70 -3.00 6.20
CA VAL A 47 -7.44 -3.38 5.54
C VAL A 47 -7.71 -3.74 4.08
N LYS A 48 -8.70 -4.58 3.79
CA LYS A 48 -9.08 -4.94 2.41
C LYS A 48 -9.46 -3.71 1.59
N SER A 49 -10.25 -2.80 2.16
CA SER A 49 -10.59 -1.54 1.50
C SER A 49 -9.35 -0.68 1.22
N ALA A 50 -8.45 -0.53 2.20
CA ALA A 50 -7.22 0.25 2.05
C ALA A 50 -6.26 -0.38 1.02
N VAL A 51 -6.13 -1.70 1.04
CA VAL A 51 -5.34 -2.46 0.06
C VAL A 51 -5.90 -2.26 -1.34
N ARG A 52 -7.21 -2.37 -1.54
CA ARG A 52 -7.84 -2.13 -2.85
C ARG A 52 -7.50 -0.75 -3.39
N THR A 53 -7.71 0.30 -2.59
CA THR A 53 -7.36 1.67 -2.99
C THR A 53 -5.86 1.81 -3.30
N ASN A 54 -4.99 1.20 -2.49
CA ASN A 54 -3.55 1.22 -2.72
C ASN A 54 -3.16 0.53 -4.05
N VAL A 55 -3.77 -0.61 -4.36
CA VAL A 55 -3.53 -1.34 -5.61
C VAL A 55 -4.05 -0.58 -6.82
N GLU A 56 -5.20 0.07 -6.72
CA GLU A 56 -5.76 0.92 -7.78
C GLU A 56 -4.86 2.13 -8.06
N ILE A 57 -4.37 2.81 -7.01
CA ILE A 57 -3.40 3.92 -7.15
C ILE A 57 -2.11 3.41 -7.79
N LEU A 58 -1.58 2.27 -7.35
CA LEU A 58 -0.40 1.65 -7.97
C LEU A 58 -0.64 1.45 -9.47
N ALA A 59 -1.76 0.85 -9.87
CA ALA A 59 -2.05 0.60 -11.27
C ALA A 59 -2.13 1.90 -12.10
N LEU A 60 -2.68 2.99 -11.54
CA LEU A 60 -2.69 4.31 -12.19
C LEU A 60 -1.28 4.89 -12.33
N VAL A 61 -0.47 4.82 -11.27
CA VAL A 61 0.93 5.26 -11.25
C VAL A 61 1.76 4.52 -12.31
N LEU A 62 1.61 3.20 -12.39
CA LEU A 62 2.26 2.37 -13.40
C LEU A 62 1.75 2.70 -14.81
N SER A 63 0.43 2.85 -14.97
CA SER A 63 -0.21 3.15 -16.25
C SER A 63 0.10 4.55 -16.78
N GLU A 64 0.41 5.51 -15.92
CA GLU A 64 0.76 6.87 -16.30
C GLU A 64 2.28 7.10 -16.30
N ASN A 65 3.06 6.20 -15.68
CA ASN A 65 4.49 6.34 -15.42
C ASN A 65 4.81 7.72 -14.79
N ARG A 66 4.19 7.97 -13.63
CA ARG A 66 4.31 9.20 -12.84
C ARG A 66 4.51 8.90 -11.37
N ASP A 67 4.81 9.93 -10.58
CA ASP A 67 4.76 9.83 -9.13
C ASP A 67 3.32 9.83 -8.59
N VAL A 68 3.18 9.41 -7.33
CA VAL A 68 1.90 9.47 -6.61
C VAL A 68 1.48 10.92 -6.44
N ARG A 69 0.22 11.23 -6.76
CA ARG A 69 -0.30 12.59 -6.64
C ARG A 69 -0.63 12.93 -5.19
N PRO A 70 -0.67 14.22 -4.81
CA PRO A 70 -0.96 14.63 -3.43
C PRO A 70 -2.30 14.10 -2.88
N ASP A 71 -3.35 14.06 -3.71
CA ASP A 71 -4.67 13.54 -3.35
C ASP A 71 -4.68 12.02 -3.15
N GLU A 72 -3.89 11.29 -3.94
CA GLU A 72 -3.67 9.85 -3.77
C GLU A 72 -2.87 9.55 -2.50
N LEU A 73 -1.82 10.35 -2.23
CA LEU A 73 -1.04 10.27 -0.99
C LEU A 73 -1.91 10.54 0.24
N GLN A 74 -2.83 11.49 0.19
CA GLN A 74 -3.72 11.79 1.31
C GLN A 74 -4.51 10.55 1.78
N SER A 75 -4.93 9.69 0.84
CA SER A 75 -5.63 8.44 1.17
C SER A 75 -4.72 7.47 1.94
N ILE A 76 -3.45 7.39 1.57
CA ILE A 76 -2.42 6.59 2.25
C ILE A 76 -2.10 7.17 3.64
N GLU A 77 -1.96 8.48 3.75
CA GLU A 77 -1.71 9.17 5.02
C GLU A 77 -2.86 8.94 6.01
N ASN A 78 -4.12 8.97 5.55
CA ASN A 78 -5.30 8.70 6.37
C ASN A 78 -5.30 7.28 6.93
N VAL A 79 -4.76 6.29 6.21
CA VAL A 79 -4.55 4.95 6.76
C VAL A 79 -3.52 4.99 7.88
N GLY A 80 -2.37 5.64 7.67
CA GLY A 80 -1.32 5.77 8.69
C GLY A 80 -1.82 6.41 9.99
N ALA A 81 -2.61 7.48 9.87
CA ALA A 81 -3.23 8.15 11.03
C ALA A 81 -4.16 7.21 11.80
N ARG A 82 -5.08 6.52 11.10
CA ARG A 82 -6.01 5.55 11.72
C ARG A 82 -5.28 4.38 12.39
N ARG A 83 -4.16 3.92 11.84
CA ARG A 83 -3.36 2.85 12.45
C ARG A 83 -2.65 3.33 13.72
N ALA A 84 -2.23 4.60 13.77
CA ALA A 84 -1.71 5.22 15.00
C ALA A 84 -2.80 5.35 16.07
N GLU A 85 -4.00 5.80 15.70
CA GLU A 85 -5.16 5.89 16.58
C GLU A 85 -5.57 4.52 17.13
N ALA A 86 -5.50 3.48 16.29
CA ALA A 86 -5.72 2.11 16.71
C ALA A 86 -4.59 1.59 17.61
N GLY A 87 -3.43 2.23 17.67
CA GLY A 87 -2.27 1.76 18.44
C GLY A 87 -1.57 0.55 17.81
N ILE A 88 -1.63 0.41 16.48
CA ILE A 88 -0.86 -0.60 15.74
C ILE A 88 0.58 -0.08 15.61
N PRO A 89 1.62 -0.85 15.96
CA PRO A 89 3.01 -0.41 15.86
C PRO A 89 3.38 0.07 14.44
N LEU A 90 4.19 1.13 14.32
CA LEU A 90 4.62 1.61 13.00
C LEU A 90 5.36 0.54 12.20
N ASP A 91 6.19 -0.29 12.84
CA ASP A 91 6.92 -1.35 12.15
C ASP A 91 5.96 -2.37 11.52
N ASP A 92 4.90 -2.74 12.24
CA ASP A 92 3.82 -3.59 11.76
C ASP A 92 3.08 -2.99 10.56
N VAL A 93 2.83 -1.67 10.59
CA VAL A 93 2.26 -0.95 9.44
C VAL A 93 3.20 -1.03 8.24
N LEU A 94 4.50 -0.78 8.42
CA LEU A 94 5.47 -0.82 7.33
C LEU A 94 5.67 -2.23 6.77
N VAL A 95 5.60 -3.28 7.62
CA VAL A 95 5.59 -4.68 7.17
C VAL A 95 4.38 -4.95 6.29
N ALA A 96 3.19 -4.44 6.64
CA ALA A 96 2.00 -4.59 5.81
C ALA A 96 2.19 -3.95 4.42
N TYR A 97 2.71 -2.72 4.34
CA TYR A 97 2.97 -2.06 3.05
C TYR A 97 3.98 -2.83 2.19
N ARG A 98 5.10 -3.28 2.78
CA ARG A 98 6.10 -4.09 2.04
C ARG A 98 5.51 -5.41 1.54
N SER A 99 4.62 -6.03 2.32
CA SER A 99 3.95 -7.27 1.96
C SER A 99 2.99 -7.08 0.79
N VAL A 100 2.20 -6.00 0.80
CA VAL A 100 1.32 -5.62 -0.33
C VAL A 100 2.14 -5.39 -1.59
N SER A 101 3.23 -4.60 -1.52
CA SER A 101 4.09 -4.35 -2.68
C SER A 101 4.68 -5.64 -3.26
N ARG A 102 5.07 -6.59 -2.41
CA ARG A 102 5.57 -7.90 -2.85
C ARG A 102 4.51 -8.72 -3.57
N VAL A 103 3.29 -8.79 -3.01
CA VAL A 103 2.18 -9.50 -3.65
C VAL A 103 1.84 -8.88 -5.01
N CYS A 104 1.78 -7.55 -5.10
CA CYS A 104 1.54 -6.85 -6.37
C CYS A 104 2.64 -7.19 -7.40
N TRP A 105 3.90 -7.14 -7.00
CA TRP A 105 5.01 -7.51 -7.87
C TRP A 105 4.93 -8.96 -8.34
N ASP A 106 4.64 -9.90 -7.45
CA ASP A 106 4.54 -11.32 -7.80
C ASP A 106 3.46 -11.56 -8.86
N VAL A 107 2.32 -10.87 -8.77
CA VAL A 107 1.24 -10.97 -9.76
C VAL A 107 1.62 -10.27 -11.07
N LEU A 108 2.17 -9.05 -11.02
CA LEU A 108 2.66 -8.37 -12.22
C LEU A 108 3.74 -9.19 -12.95
N ALA A 109 4.63 -9.86 -12.22
CA ALA A 109 5.63 -10.74 -12.79
C ALA A 109 5.03 -12.04 -13.36
N GLN A 110 3.87 -12.50 -12.88
CA GLN A 110 3.13 -13.60 -13.52
C GLN A 110 2.54 -13.13 -14.85
N GLU A 111 1.89 -11.96 -14.87
CA GLU A 111 1.32 -11.39 -16.10
C GLU A 111 2.40 -11.06 -17.13
N ALA A 112 3.56 -10.55 -16.71
CA ALA A 112 4.71 -10.33 -17.60
C ALA A 112 5.23 -11.64 -18.22
N ARG A 113 5.17 -12.76 -17.51
CA ARG A 113 5.56 -14.08 -18.05
C ARG A 113 4.49 -14.66 -18.98
N ALA A 114 3.23 -14.33 -18.76
CA ALA A 114 2.10 -14.77 -19.58
C ALA A 114 1.90 -13.92 -20.85
N TYR A 115 2.50 -12.73 -20.89
CA TYR A 115 2.48 -11.86 -22.05
C TYR A 115 3.15 -12.51 -23.27
N GLU A 116 2.45 -12.52 -24.42
CA GLU A 116 2.92 -13.18 -25.64
C GLU A 116 4.11 -12.46 -26.32
N GLY A 117 4.30 -11.17 -26.03
CA GLY A 117 5.40 -10.37 -26.57
C GLY A 117 6.65 -10.37 -25.68
N ASP A 118 7.68 -9.60 -26.09
CA ASP A 118 8.85 -9.37 -25.24
C ASP A 118 8.48 -8.47 -24.06
N ALA A 119 8.53 -9.05 -22.86
CA ALA A 119 8.19 -8.38 -21.61
C ALA A 119 9.42 -7.82 -20.86
N LEU A 120 10.65 -7.99 -21.34
CA LEU A 120 11.86 -7.66 -20.57
C LEU A 120 11.89 -6.19 -20.14
N GLU A 121 11.82 -5.27 -21.11
CA GLU A 121 11.85 -3.83 -20.84
C GLU A 121 10.62 -3.38 -20.03
N ALA A 122 9.46 -3.99 -20.27
CA ALA A 122 8.24 -3.68 -19.54
C ALA A 122 8.34 -4.11 -18.07
N ALA A 123 8.92 -5.28 -17.81
CA ALA A 123 9.14 -5.79 -16.46
C ALA A 123 10.15 -4.94 -15.68
N ILE A 124 11.21 -4.46 -16.35
CA ILE A 124 12.18 -3.51 -15.74
C ILE A 124 11.48 -2.20 -15.39
N GLU A 125 10.72 -1.61 -16.32
CA GLU A 125 9.97 -0.36 -16.10
C GLU A 125 8.97 -0.49 -14.94
N LEU A 126 8.23 -1.60 -14.89
CA LEU A 126 7.27 -1.89 -13.82
C LEU A 126 7.97 -2.09 -12.47
N ALA A 127 9.10 -2.81 -12.43
CA ALA A 127 9.85 -3.05 -11.20
C ALA A 127 10.36 -1.72 -10.60
N GLU A 128 10.98 -0.88 -11.43
CA GLU A 128 11.47 0.43 -10.99
C GLU A 128 10.33 1.31 -10.47
N ALA A 129 9.19 1.31 -11.15
CA ALA A 129 8.03 2.09 -10.73
C ALA A 129 7.41 1.59 -9.42
N ILE A 130 7.37 0.27 -9.18
CA ILE A 130 6.93 -0.30 -7.88
C ILE A 130 7.86 0.10 -6.75
N PHE A 131 9.18 0.10 -6.97
CA PHE A 131 10.13 0.55 -5.95
C PHE A 131 9.92 2.02 -5.59
N ARG A 132 9.87 2.89 -6.61
CA ARG A 132 9.58 4.32 -6.40
C ARG A 132 8.25 4.56 -5.68
N TYR A 133 7.20 3.84 -6.10
CA TYR A 133 5.89 3.91 -5.48
C TYR A 133 5.92 3.48 -4.00
N THR A 134 6.56 2.34 -3.71
CA THR A 134 6.67 1.79 -2.36
C THR A 134 7.42 2.74 -1.43
N ASP A 135 8.49 3.39 -1.93
CA ASP A 135 9.24 4.39 -1.16
C ASP A 135 8.38 5.60 -0.82
N GLN A 136 7.63 6.12 -1.80
CA GLN A 136 6.75 7.29 -1.61
C GLN A 136 5.64 7.02 -0.58
N ILE A 137 4.91 5.91 -0.73
CA ILE A 137 3.81 5.57 0.19
C ILE A 137 4.33 5.21 1.59
N SER A 138 5.48 4.56 1.70
CA SER A 138 6.08 4.19 2.99
C SER A 138 6.54 5.42 3.77
N ALA A 139 7.10 6.42 3.09
CA ALA A 139 7.45 7.69 3.71
C ALA A 139 6.19 8.47 4.17
N ALA A 140 5.18 8.55 3.31
CA ALA A 140 3.94 9.25 3.61
C ALA A 140 3.18 8.63 4.80
N VAL A 141 3.03 7.29 4.81
CA VAL A 141 2.35 6.60 5.92
C VAL A 141 3.12 6.76 7.23
N ALA A 142 4.45 6.70 7.20
CA ALA A 142 5.27 6.85 8.41
C ALA A 142 5.19 8.27 8.99
N ASP A 143 5.23 9.31 8.15
CA ASP A 143 5.10 10.68 8.64
C ASP A 143 3.69 10.95 9.17
N ALA A 144 2.64 10.52 8.46
CA ALA A 144 1.26 10.66 8.91
C ALA A 144 1.02 9.94 10.25
N TYR A 145 1.52 8.72 10.39
CA TYR A 145 1.50 7.96 11.64
C TYR A 145 2.18 8.74 12.76
N ALA A 146 3.40 9.25 12.53
CA ALA A 146 4.15 9.98 13.54
C ALA A 146 3.48 11.30 13.93
N ARG A 147 2.85 12.01 12.97
CA ARG A 147 2.03 13.21 13.24
C ARG A 147 0.84 12.88 14.13
N ALA A 148 0.11 11.81 13.82
CA ALA A 148 -1.04 11.36 14.61
C ALA A 148 -0.63 10.94 16.03
N GLN A 149 0.43 10.14 16.17
CA GLN A 149 0.95 9.73 17.48
C GLN A 149 1.34 10.93 18.35
N ARG A 150 1.99 11.95 17.76
CA ARG A 150 2.31 13.21 18.48
C ARG A 150 1.06 13.97 18.91
N SER A 151 -0.03 13.95 18.14
CA SER A 151 -1.30 14.57 18.54
C SER A 151 -1.90 13.87 19.74
N ILE A 152 -2.00 12.54 19.67
CA ILE A 152 -2.56 11.69 20.73
C ILE A 152 -1.83 11.91 22.06
N VAL A 153 -0.49 11.93 22.04
CA VAL A 153 0.31 12.17 23.26
C VAL A 153 0.04 13.57 23.83
N ARG A 154 -0.03 14.60 22.99
CA ARG A 154 -0.30 15.98 23.44
C ARG A 154 -1.67 16.13 24.06
N GLU A 155 -2.69 15.48 23.49
CA GLU A 155 -4.05 15.49 24.01
C GLU A 155 -4.13 14.79 25.38
N GLN A 156 -3.46 13.65 25.52
CA GLN A 156 -3.37 12.92 26.81
C GLN A 156 -2.66 13.73 27.89
N GLU A 157 -1.56 14.40 27.55
CA GLU A 157 -0.83 15.27 28.48
C GLU A 157 -1.63 16.52 28.87
N GLY A 158 -2.40 17.10 27.94
CA GLY A 158 -3.30 18.22 28.20
C GLY A 158 -4.40 17.84 29.19
N ALA A 159 -5.10 16.74 28.90
CA ALA A 159 -6.14 16.20 29.79
C ALA A 159 -5.59 15.92 31.20
N ARG A 160 -4.39 15.33 31.31
CA ARG A 160 -3.77 15.05 32.63
C ARG A 160 -3.48 16.33 33.44
N ARG A 161 -3.17 17.45 32.79
CA ARG A 161 -2.90 18.73 33.46
C ARG A 161 -4.17 19.44 33.94
N GLU A 162 -5.32 19.20 33.30
CA GLU A 162 -6.60 19.78 33.70
C GLU A 162 -7.21 19.12 34.95
N PHE A 163 -6.77 17.91 35.29
CA PHE A 163 -7.22 17.15 36.46
C PHE A 163 -6.26 17.22 37.68
N LEU A 164 -5.25 18.10 37.67
CA LEU A 164 -4.33 18.37 38.78
C LEU A 164 -4.55 19.79 39.32
#